data_AF-A0A523FK35-F1
#
_entry.id   AF-A0A523FK35-F1
#
_cell.length_a   1.000
_cell.length_b   1.000
_cell.length_c   1.000
_cell.angle_alpha   90.00
_cell.angle_beta   90.00
_cell.angle_gamma   90.00
#
_symmetry.space_group_name_H-M   'P 1'
#
loop_
_entity.id
_entity.type
_entity.pdbx_description
1 polymer ?
#
loop_
_entity_poly.entity_id
_entity_poly.type
_entity_poly.pdbx_seq_one_letter_code
_entity_poly.pdbx_strand_id
1 'polypeptide(L)' 'MSGNVTEKSECHVKIILEEDKFREGFLFLAEDERLVDILNDDRKFLPFRSEDGQFSVLRKASIIEISMLREGSKSRLAKW' A
#
# COMPACT_ATOMS: atom_id res chain seq x y z
N MET A 1 6.99 -12.93 24.95
CA MET A 1 5.97 -13.14 23.90
C MET A 1 6.58 -12.66 22.60
N SER A 2 7.04 -13.58 21.76
CA SER A 2 7.56 -13.25 20.43
C SER A 2 6.36 -13.00 19.53
N GLY A 3 6.07 -11.73 19.21
CA GLY A 3 5.07 -11.42 18.18
C GLY A 3 5.58 -11.97 16.86
N ASN A 4 4.79 -12.82 16.19
CA ASN A 4 5.11 -13.23 14.83
C ASN A 4 5.18 -11.97 13.96
N VAL A 5 6.35 -11.70 13.40
CA VAL A 5 6.52 -10.66 12.39
C VAL A 5 5.91 -11.22 11.11
N THR A 6 4.67 -10.84 10.82
CA THR A 6 4.06 -11.13 9.53
C THR A 6 4.80 -10.34 8.46
N GLU A 7 5.44 -11.03 7.54
CA GLU A 7 6.09 -10.42 6.39
C GLU A 7 5.03 -9.68 5.57
N LYS A 8 5.33 -8.45 5.15
CA LYS A 8 4.44 -7.63 4.33
C LYS A 8 5.04 -7.44 2.95
N SER A 9 4.18 -7.57 1.94
CA SER A 9 4.52 -7.27 0.55
C SER A 9 4.12 -5.84 0.20
N GLU A 10 4.85 -5.24 -0.73
CA GLU A 10 4.53 -3.94 -1.28
C GLU A 10 3.49 -4.10 -2.39
N CYS A 11 2.43 -3.30 -2.33
CA CYS A 11 1.40 -3.23 -3.35
C CYS A 11 1.51 -1.87 -4.03
N HIS A 12 1.96 -1.86 -5.28
CA HIS A 12 2.05 -0.64 -6.08
C HIS A 12 0.64 -0.17 -6.48
N VAL A 13 0.32 1.08 -6.14
CA VAL A 13 -1.02 1.63 -6.28
C VAL A 13 -0.99 3.06 -6.82
N LYS A 14 -2.03 3.37 -7.60
CA LYS A 14 -2.46 4.74 -7.88
C LYS A 14 -3.67 5.06 -7.02
N ILE A 15 -3.64 6.20 -6.35
CA ILE A 15 -4.66 6.65 -5.41
C ILE A 15 -5.16 8.02 -5.87
N ILE A 16 -6.47 8.19 -5.97
CA ILE A 16 -7.13 9.49 -6.14
C ILE A 16 -7.69 9.89 -4.79
N LEU A 17 -7.29 11.07 -4.32
CA LEU A 17 -7.75 11.66 -3.06
C LEU A 17 -8.77 12.76 -3.33
N GLU A 18 -9.45 13.23 -2.27
CA GLU A 18 -10.21 14.48 -2.30
C GLU A 18 -9.40 15.63 -2.93
N GLU A 19 -10.09 16.55 -3.60
CA GLU A 19 -9.51 17.65 -4.40
C GLU A 19 -8.77 17.20 -5.69
N ASP A 20 -9.12 16.04 -6.24
CA ASP A 20 -8.58 15.46 -7.49
C ASP A 20 -7.04 15.33 -7.51
N LYS A 21 -6.41 15.25 -6.34
CA LYS A 21 -4.98 14.97 -6.21
C LYS A 21 -4.75 13.48 -6.36
N PHE A 22 -3.89 13.08 -7.29
CA PHE A 22 -3.45 11.69 -7.38
C PHE A 22 -2.08 11.48 -6.71
N ARG A 23 -1.86 10.27 -6.20
CA ARG A 23 -0.56 9.80 -5.70
C ARG A 23 -0.28 8.40 -6.25
N GLU A 24 0.98 8.14 -6.55
CA GLU A 24 1.49 6.84 -6.95
C GLU A 24 2.57 6.40 -5.97
N GLY A 25 2.55 5.12 -5.60
CA GLY A 25 3.44 4.57 -4.59
C GLY A 25 2.93 3.26 -4.02
N PHE A 26 3.32 2.94 -2.78
CA PHE A 26 3.20 1.61 -2.23
C PHE A 26 2.37 1.60 -0.94
N LEU A 27 1.44 0.66 -0.86
CA LEU A 27 0.83 0.20 0.39
C LEU A 27 1.44 -1.14 0.81
N PHE A 28 1.26 -1.52 2.08
CA PHE A 28 1.89 -2.71 2.65
C PHE A 28 0.84 -3.72 3.09
N LEU A 29 0.74 -4.83 2.36
CA LEU A 29 -0.23 -5.90 2.57
C LEU A 29 0.47 -7.08 3.26
N ALA A 30 -0.19 -7.74 4.23
CA ALA A 30 0.23 -9.09 4.63
C ALA A 30 0.05 -10.10 3.46
N GLU A 31 0.69 -11.26 3.54
CA GLU A 31 0.72 -12.29 2.47
C GLU A 31 -0.68 -12.65 1.91
N ASP A 32 -1.68 -12.78 2.80
CA ASP A 32 -3.07 -13.12 2.44
C ASP A 32 -4.03 -11.92 2.49
N GLU A 33 -3.52 -10.70 2.71
CA GLU A 33 -4.32 -9.49 2.83
C GLU A 33 -4.51 -8.85 1.45
N ARG A 34 -5.76 -8.70 1.00
CA ARG A 34 -6.04 -7.98 -0.25
C ARG A 34 -6.18 -6.50 0.03
N LEU A 35 -5.98 -5.69 -1.01
CA LEU A 35 -6.21 -4.26 -0.94
C LEU A 35 -7.62 -3.91 -0.42
N VAL A 36 -8.64 -4.65 -0.85
CA VAL A 36 -10.03 -4.46 -0.39
C VAL A 36 -10.20 -4.76 1.10
N ASP A 37 -9.42 -5.69 1.66
CA ASP A 37 -9.52 -6.03 3.09
C ASP A 37 -8.98 -4.86 3.93
N ILE A 38 -7.87 -4.24 3.49
CA ILE A 38 -7.33 -3.02 4.11
C ILE A 38 -8.30 -1.85 4.03
N LEU A 39 -8.96 -1.66 2.88
CA LEU A 39 -9.91 -0.57 2.71
C LEU A 39 -11.18 -0.76 3.55
N ASN A 40 -11.52 -1.98 3.94
CA ASN A 40 -12.74 -2.25 4.72
C ASN A 40 -12.50 -2.44 6.22
N ASP A 41 -11.27 -2.50 6.69
CA ASP A 41 -11.01 -2.62 8.13
C ASP A 41 -11.21 -1.32 8.93
N ASP A 42 -11.08 -1.44 10.25
CA ASP A 42 -11.29 -0.35 11.22
C ASP A 42 -10.17 0.71 11.24
N ARG A 43 -9.06 0.51 10.51
CA ARG A 43 -7.95 1.48 10.50
C ARG A 43 -8.40 2.76 9.81
N LYS A 44 -8.19 3.90 10.46
CA LYS A 44 -8.49 5.23 9.85
C LYS A 44 -7.39 5.72 8.92
N PHE A 45 -6.17 5.20 9.11
CA PHE A 45 -4.97 5.64 8.40
C PHE A 45 -4.21 4.46 7.82
N LEU A 46 -3.68 4.64 6.62
CA LEU A 46 -2.88 3.65 5.92
C LEU A 46 -1.44 4.16 5.75
N PRO A 47 -0.41 3.37 6.09
CA PRO A 47 0.96 3.72 5.76
C PRO A 47 1.15 3.68 4.24
N PHE A 48 1.76 4.72 3.70
CA PHE A 48 2.01 4.88 2.27
C PHE A 48 3.44 5.32 2.06
N ARG A 49 4.12 4.70 1.08
CA ARG A 49 5.44 5.12 0.64
C ARG A 49 5.37 5.63 -0.79
N SER A 50 5.78 6.86 -1.06
CA SER A 50 5.90 7.38 -2.42
C SER A 50 7.08 6.74 -3.17
N GLU A 51 7.12 6.94 -4.49
CA GLU A 51 8.21 6.43 -5.34
C GLU A 51 9.61 6.95 -4.95
N ASP A 52 9.68 8.17 -4.39
CA ASP A 52 10.91 8.79 -3.88
C ASP A 52 11.37 8.20 -2.53
N GLY A 53 10.65 7.20 -2.00
CA GLY A 53 10.95 6.52 -0.75
C GLY A 53 10.45 7.25 0.51
N GLN A 54 9.77 8.39 0.39
CA GLN A 54 9.20 9.07 1.56
C GLN A 54 7.99 8.31 2.12
N PHE A 55 7.93 8.22 3.45
CA PHE A 55 6.80 7.62 4.15
C PHE A 55 5.82 8.68 4.62
N SER A 56 4.54 8.42 4.40
CA SER A 56 3.43 9.24 4.90
C SER A 56 2.26 8.36 5.34
N VAL A 57 1.27 8.98 5.96
CA VAL A 57 0.02 8.33 6.34
C VAL A 57 -1.13 8.90 5.52
N LEU A 58 -1.89 8.03 4.88
CA LEU A 58 -3.09 8.40 4.14
C LEU A 58 -4.30 8.25 5.05
N ARG A 59 -5.16 9.27 5.09
CA ARG A 59 -6.48 9.15 5.70
C ARG A 59 -7.35 8.32 4.77
N LYS A 60 -7.89 7.19 5.24
CA LYS A 60 -8.70 6.30 4.39
C LYS A 60 -9.96 6.99 3.85
N ALA A 61 -10.58 7.82 4.68
CA ALA A 61 -11.78 8.57 4.33
C ALA A 61 -11.59 9.59 3.19
N SER A 62 -10.35 10.00 2.88
CA SER A 62 -10.08 10.92 1.77
C SER A 62 -9.79 10.19 0.44
N ILE A 63 -9.84 8.86 0.41
CA ILE A 63 -9.60 8.07 -0.81
C ILE A 63 -10.91 8.01 -1.61
N ILE A 64 -10.89 8.54 -2.82
CA ILE A 64 -12.00 8.47 -3.78
C ILE A 64 -11.88 7.21 -4.65
N GLU A 65 -10.66 6.95 -5.14
CA GLU A 65 -10.37 5.79 -5.99
C GLU A 65 -9.00 5.22 -5.62
N ILE A 66 -8.85 3.91 -5.74
CA ILE A 66 -7.56 3.23 -5.64
C ILE A 66 -7.49 2.07 -6.62
N SER A 67 -6.39 2.02 -7.37
CA SER A 67 -6.15 1.03 -8.41
C SER A 67 -4.77 0.41 -8.23
N MET A 68 -4.69 -0.93 -8.27
CA MET A 68 -3.41 -1.64 -8.28
C MET A 68 -2.72 -1.43 -9.63
N LEU A 69 -1.48 -0.98 -9.59
CA LEU A 69 -0.62 -0.92 -10.76
C LEU A 69 0.09 -2.26 -10.84
N ARG A 70 -0.19 -3.04 -11.89
CA ARG A 70 0.47 -4.35 -12.08
C ARG A 70 1.98 -4.15 -12.09
N GLU A 71 2.70 -4.86 -11.23
CA GLU A 71 4.14 -5.00 -11.37
C GLU A 71 4.45 -5.62 -12.74
N GLY A 72 5.26 -4.93 -13.54
CA GLY A 72 6.02 -5.59 -14.58
C GLY A 72 6.90 -6.65 -13.90
N SER A 73 6.64 -7.92 -14.23
CA SER A 73 7.46 -9.11 -13.97
C SER A 73 8.47 -8.98 -12.82
N LYS A 74 8.12 -9.49 -11.63
CA LYS A 74 9.00 -9.75 -10.49
C LYS A 74 10.47 -9.93 -10.91
N SER A 75 11.29 -8.89 -10.83
CA SER A 75 12.73 -9.06 -10.85
C SER A 75 13.08 -9.70 -9.51
N ARG A 76 13.42 -10.99 -9.57
CA ARG A 76 14.03 -11.70 -8.44
C ARG A 76 15.20 -10.84 -7.96
N LEU A 77 15.06 -10.17 -6.83
CA LEU A 77 16.20 -9.66 -6.09
C LEU A 77 17.03 -10.89 -5.73
N ALA A 78 18.13 -11.07 -6.48
CA ALA A 78 19.12 -12.10 -6.21
C ALA A 78 19.65 -11.88 -4.79
N LYS A 79 19.45 -12.87 -3.93
CA LYS A 79 20.13 -12.95 -2.63
C LYS A 79 21.58 -13.33 -2.89
N TRP A 80 22.47 -12.42 -2.49
CA TRP A 80 23.89 -12.53 -2.09
C TRP A 80 24.84 -13.30 -3.01
#